data_AF-A0ABD5SNE2-F1
#
_entry.id   AF-A0ABD5SNE2-F1
#
_cell.length_a   1.000
_cell.length_b   1.000
_cell.length_c   1.000
_cell.angle_alpha   90.00
_cell.angle_beta   90.00
_cell.angle_gamma   90.00
#
_symmetry.space_group_name_H-M   'P 1'
#
loop_
_entity.id
_entity.type
_entity.pdbx_description
1 polymer ?
#
loop_
_entity_poly.entity_id
_entity_poly.type
_entity_poly.pdbx_seq_one_letter_code
_entity_poly.pdbx_strand_id
1 'polypeptide(L)'
;MTDPEDLAERVRDGDLRIHELEDHADYDIAAEARRLLVERETGTELEAIGDYTFDAERADPNIENMIGAAQVPMGIVGPVAVNGEETSPSSQNSGSSANDGGAAAGEHYLPLATTEGALLASV
;
A
#
# COMPACT_ATOMS: atom_id res chain seq x y z
N MET A 1 11.18 17.98 -19.83
CA MET A 1 10.67 16.82 -19.08
C MET A 1 11.35 15.62 -19.71
N THR A 2 11.99 14.78 -18.92
CA THR A 2 12.68 13.59 -19.43
C THR A 2 11.62 12.56 -19.83
N ASP A 3 11.74 11.95 -21.02
CA ASP A 3 10.77 10.99 -21.55
C ASP A 3 11.05 9.59 -20.98
N PRO A 4 10.07 8.87 -20.41
CA PRO A 4 10.31 7.54 -19.84
C PRO A 4 10.73 6.51 -20.90
N GLU A 5 10.26 6.66 -22.14
CA GLU A 5 10.64 5.81 -23.27
C GLU A 5 12.13 5.92 -23.60
N ASP A 6 12.66 7.15 -23.63
CA ASP A 6 14.09 7.43 -23.86
C ASP A 6 14.95 6.86 -22.74
N LEU A 7 14.50 6.99 -21.49
CA LEU A 7 15.20 6.42 -20.34
C LEU A 7 15.25 4.89 -20.41
N ALA A 8 14.14 4.25 -20.77
CA ALA A 8 14.07 2.81 -20.94
C ALA A 8 15.03 2.31 -22.04
N GLU A 9 15.12 3.02 -23.18
CA GLU A 9 16.08 2.69 -24.24
C GLU A 9 17.52 2.85 -23.76
N ARG A 10 17.86 3.94 -23.05
CA ARG A 10 19.22 4.14 -22.52
C ARG A 10 19.63 3.06 -21.51
N VAL A 11 18.69 2.56 -20.70
CA VAL A 11 18.97 1.43 -19.82
C VAL A 11 19.19 0.14 -20.62
N ARG A 12 18.38 -0.08 -21.67
CA ARG A 12 18.50 -1.25 -22.56
C ARG A 12 19.83 -1.28 -23.32
N ASP A 13 20.28 -0.14 -23.81
CA ASP A 13 21.56 0.04 -24.51
C ASP A 13 22.77 -0.04 -23.56
N GLY A 14 22.53 0.00 -22.25
CA GLY A 14 23.55 -0.09 -21.21
C GLY A 14 24.22 1.24 -20.85
N ASP A 15 23.70 2.36 -21.37
CA ASP A 15 24.16 3.72 -21.05
C ASP A 15 23.78 4.15 -19.63
N LEU A 16 22.69 3.60 -19.09
CA LEU A 16 22.21 3.82 -17.72
C LEU A 16 21.95 2.49 -17.00
N ARG A 17 22.02 2.50 -15.68
CA ARG A 17 21.57 1.40 -14.82
C ARG A 17 20.15 1.68 -14.31
N ILE A 18 19.37 0.62 -14.10
CA ILE A 18 17.97 0.71 -13.63
C ILE A 18 17.79 1.54 -12.34
N HIS A 19 18.78 1.52 -11.45
CA HIS A 19 18.73 2.23 -10.17
C HIS A 19 19.19 3.69 -10.24
N GLU A 20 19.68 4.16 -11.39
CA GLU A 20 20.14 5.55 -11.60
C GLU A 20 19.01 6.43 -12.19
N LEU A 21 17.83 5.87 -12.43
CA LEU A 21 16.75 6.58 -13.13
C LEU A 21 16.23 7.80 -12.37
N GLU A 22 16.20 7.74 -11.04
CA GLU A 22 15.85 8.87 -10.17
C GLU A 22 16.90 10.00 -10.18
N ASP A 23 18.14 9.74 -10.62
CA ASP A 23 19.14 10.79 -10.84
C ASP A 23 18.84 11.60 -12.13
N HIS A 24 17.91 11.12 -12.96
CA HIS A 24 17.61 11.66 -14.29
C HIS A 24 16.15 12.09 -14.49
N ALA A 25 15.25 11.69 -13.60
CA ALA A 25 13.83 12.03 -13.63
C ALA A 25 13.20 11.93 -12.24
N ASP A 26 11.97 12.43 -12.09
CA ASP A 26 11.19 12.18 -10.87
C ASP A 26 10.80 10.69 -10.75
N TYR A 27 10.36 10.32 -9.53
CA TYR A 27 10.08 8.94 -9.16
C TYR A 27 9.01 8.27 -10.03
N ASP A 28 7.98 9.00 -10.48
CA ASP A 28 6.92 8.44 -11.31
C ASP A 28 7.44 8.14 -12.72
N ILE A 29 8.19 9.06 -13.33
CA ILE A 29 8.85 8.83 -14.62
C ILE A 29 9.89 7.71 -14.54
N ALA A 30 10.67 7.65 -13.46
CA ALA A 30 11.63 6.57 -13.24
C ALA A 30 10.93 5.20 -13.13
N ALA A 31 9.82 5.12 -12.39
CA ALA A 31 9.03 3.91 -12.27
C ALA A 31 8.39 3.47 -13.60
N GLU A 32 7.90 4.43 -14.38
CA GLU A 32 7.38 4.19 -15.73
C GLU A 32 8.46 3.69 -16.69
N ALA A 33 9.64 4.31 -16.72
CA ALA A 33 10.76 3.87 -17.55
C ALA A 33 11.17 2.42 -17.25
N ARG A 34 11.19 2.02 -15.97
CA ARG A 34 11.45 0.61 -15.59
C ARG A 34 10.34 -0.32 -16.04
N ARG A 35 9.08 0.09 -15.88
CA ARG A 35 7.93 -0.70 -16.31
C ARG A 35 7.98 -0.94 -17.83
N LEU A 36 8.20 0.12 -18.63
CA LEU A 36 8.37 0.04 -20.08
C LEU A 36 9.51 -0.90 -20.49
N LEU A 37 10.65 -0.85 -19.79
CA LEU A 37 11.76 -1.78 -20.03
C LEU A 37 11.31 -3.24 -19.83
N VAL A 38 10.61 -3.54 -18.73
CA VAL A 38 10.11 -4.90 -18.45
C VAL A 38 9.06 -5.34 -19.47
N GLU A 39 8.14 -4.46 -19.85
CA GLU A 39 7.13 -4.75 -20.88
C GLU A 39 7.78 -5.10 -22.22
N ARG A 40 8.82 -4.36 -22.64
CA ARG A 40 9.57 -4.62 -23.89
C ARG A 40 10.32 -5.94 -23.87
N GLU A 41 10.96 -6.27 -22.75
CA GLU A 41 11.74 -7.52 -22.62
C GLU A 41 10.85 -8.76 -22.49
N THR A 42 9.63 -8.61 -21.95
CA THR A 42 8.71 -9.73 -21.71
C THR A 42 7.58 -9.86 -22.74
N GLY A 43 7.31 -8.80 -23.52
CA GLY A 43 6.17 -8.74 -24.44
C GLY A 43 4.81 -8.77 -23.74
N THR A 44 4.75 -8.35 -22.47
CA THR A 44 3.54 -8.36 -21.63
C THR A 44 3.23 -6.93 -21.19
N GLU A 45 1.97 -6.52 -21.28
CA GLU A 45 1.48 -5.23 -20.78
C GLU A 45 1.32 -5.27 -19.25
N LEU A 46 1.74 -4.22 -18.55
CA LEU A 46 1.72 -4.08 -17.09
C LEU A 46 0.84 -2.90 -16.64
N GLU A 47 -0.21 -2.56 -17.40
CA GLU A 47 -1.11 -1.44 -17.15
C GLU A 47 -1.65 -1.42 -15.70
N ALA A 48 -2.16 -2.55 -15.21
CA ALA A 48 -2.71 -2.65 -13.86
C ALA A 48 -1.67 -2.50 -12.73
N ILE A 49 -0.39 -2.76 -13.02
CA ILE A 49 0.72 -2.51 -12.09
C ILE A 49 1.03 -1.01 -12.06
N GLY A 50 1.00 -0.36 -13.22
CA GLY A 50 1.23 1.08 -13.37
C GLY A 50 0.08 1.97 -12.85
N ASP A 51 -1.12 1.42 -12.69
CA ASP A 51 -2.29 2.13 -12.17
C ASP A 51 -2.32 2.14 -10.63
N TYR A 52 -1.52 3.02 -10.04
CA TYR A 52 -1.46 3.26 -8.59
C TYR A 52 -1.86 4.70 -8.24
N THR A 53 -2.35 4.91 -7.02
CA THR A 53 -3.05 6.16 -6.62
C THR A 53 -2.28 7.04 -5.64
N PHE A 54 -0.96 6.85 -5.56
CA PHE A 54 -0.06 7.59 -4.67
C PHE A 54 1.19 8.05 -5.42
N ASP A 55 1.80 9.16 -5.00
CA ASP A 55 3.07 9.63 -5.59
C ASP A 55 4.18 8.60 -5.35
N ALA A 56 4.90 8.16 -6.40
CA ALA A 56 5.92 7.12 -6.28
C ALA A 56 7.04 7.48 -5.28
N GLU A 57 7.36 8.78 -5.11
CA GLU A 57 8.32 9.27 -4.11
C GLU A 57 7.99 8.79 -2.69
N ARG A 58 6.70 8.62 -2.34
CA ARG A 58 6.31 8.13 -1.00
C ARG A 58 6.71 6.69 -0.73
N ALA A 59 6.98 5.90 -1.77
CA ALA A 59 7.38 4.51 -1.65
C ALA A 59 8.90 4.31 -1.58
N ASP A 60 9.71 5.36 -1.83
CA ASP A 60 11.18 5.32 -1.76
C ASP A 60 11.75 4.60 -0.52
N PRO A 61 11.26 4.84 0.73
CA PRO A 61 11.77 4.12 1.90
C PRO A 61 11.32 2.65 2.00
N ASN A 62 10.51 2.15 1.06
CA ASN A 62 9.84 0.85 1.15
C ASN A 62 10.12 -0.10 -0.03
N ILE A 63 10.63 0.40 -1.16
CA ILE A 63 10.86 -0.40 -2.35
C ILE A 63 12.03 0.14 -3.19
N GLU A 64 12.85 -0.76 -3.74
CA GLU A 64 13.85 -0.41 -4.75
C GLU A 64 13.36 -0.78 -6.16
N ASN A 65 13.76 0.01 -7.16
CA ASN A 65 13.43 -0.23 -8.56
C ASN A 65 11.91 -0.38 -8.82
N MET A 66 11.10 0.50 -8.21
CA MET A 66 9.64 0.48 -8.35
C MET A 66 9.23 0.48 -9.83
N ILE A 67 8.24 -0.35 -10.18
CA ILE A 67 7.56 -0.36 -11.49
C ILE A 67 6.06 -0.03 -11.38
N GLY A 68 5.57 0.11 -10.16
CA GLY A 68 4.16 0.31 -9.82
C GLY A 68 3.79 -0.38 -8.50
N ALA A 69 2.54 -0.81 -8.35
CA ALA A 69 2.05 -1.42 -7.12
C ALA A 69 1.18 -2.66 -7.37
N ALA A 70 1.12 -3.54 -6.36
CA ALA A 70 0.14 -4.63 -6.32
C ALA A 70 -1.13 -4.16 -5.62
N GLN A 71 -2.29 -4.50 -6.19
CA GLN A 71 -3.59 -4.19 -5.59
C GLN A 71 -4.08 -5.41 -4.79
N VAL A 72 -4.40 -5.21 -3.52
CA VAL A 72 -4.97 -6.27 -2.66
C VAL A 72 -6.44 -5.97 -2.42
N PRO A 73 -7.38 -6.91 -2.69
CA PRO A 73 -8.78 -6.71 -2.39
C PRO A 73 -8.98 -6.40 -0.91
N MET A 74 -9.78 -5.38 -0.62
CA MET A 74 -10.09 -4.95 0.74
C MET A 74 -11.59 -4.99 0.98
N GLY A 75 -12.00 -5.47 2.14
CA GLY A 75 -13.38 -5.46 2.60
C GLY A 75 -13.48 -5.08 4.08
N ILE A 76 -14.69 -5.19 4.63
CA ILE A 76 -15.02 -4.76 5.98
C ILE A 76 -15.70 -5.91 6.74
N VAL A 77 -15.35 -6.09 8.01
CA VAL A 77 -16.03 -7.00 8.93
C VAL A 77 -16.62 -6.18 10.08
N GLY A 78 -17.87 -6.44 10.45
CA GLY A 78 -18.47 -5.89 11.65
C GLY A 78 -19.93 -5.49 11.52
N PRO A 79 -20.48 -4.85 12.58
CA PRO A 79 -19.74 -4.42 13.76
C PRO A 79 -19.24 -5.58 14.64
N VAL A 80 -18.06 -5.43 15.22
CA VAL A 80 -17.44 -6.37 16.17
C VAL A 80 -17.36 -5.72 17.54
N ALA A 81 -17.99 -6.34 18.54
CA ALA A 81 -17.92 -5.91 19.93
C ALA A 81 -16.54 -6.21 20.52
N VAL A 82 -15.81 -5.17 20.92
CA VAL A 82 -14.53 -5.27 21.63
C VAL A 82 -14.74 -4.85 23.08
N ASN A 83 -14.44 -5.75 24.01
CA ASN A 83 -14.36 -5.42 25.44
C ASN A 83 -12.94 -4.92 25.73
N GLY A 84 -12.82 -3.71 26.28
CA GLY A 84 -11.53 -3.23 26.76
C GLY A 84 -11.08 -4.00 28.01
N GLU A 85 -9.78 -4.01 28.29
CA GLU A 85 -9.29 -4.49 29.59
C GLU A 85 -9.82 -3.57 30.70
N GLU A 86 -10.52 -4.15 31.67
CA GLU A 86 -10.80 -3.48 32.93
C GLU A 86 -9.48 -3.23 33.65
N THR A 87 -8.96 -2.00 33.58
CA THR A 87 -7.86 -1.62 34.47
C THR A 87 -8.46 -1.66 35.88
N SER A 88 -8.01 -2.58 36.72
CA SER A 88 -8.62 -2.92 38.03
C SER A 88 -9.17 -1.71 38.81
N PRO A 89 -10.34 -1.82 39.48
CA PRO A 89 -11.02 -0.69 40.08
C PRO A 89 -10.24 -0.16 41.29
N SER A 90 -9.71 1.05 41.16
CA SER A 90 -9.25 1.85 42.30
C SER A 90 -10.01 3.17 42.40
N SER A 91 -11.34 3.10 42.43
CA SER A 91 -12.19 4.03 43.21
C SER A 91 -13.65 3.73 42.89
N GLN A 92 -14.41 3.25 43.89
CA GLN A 92 -15.86 3.28 43.81
C GLN A 92 -16.29 4.75 43.89
N ASN A 93 -16.72 5.33 42.77
CA ASN A 93 -17.59 6.48 42.84
C ASN A 93 -18.76 6.33 41.86
N SER A 94 -19.95 6.22 42.47
CA SER A 94 -21.25 6.13 41.81
C SER A 94 -21.55 7.46 41.11
N GLY A 95 -21.33 7.52 39.80
CA GLY A 95 -21.72 8.61 38.93
C GLY A 95 -21.69 8.12 37.49
N SER A 96 -22.84 8.07 36.83
CA SER A 96 -23.01 7.46 35.51
C SER A 96 -22.19 8.16 34.42
N SER A 97 -21.11 7.52 33.99
CA SER A 97 -20.52 7.73 32.66
C SER A 97 -20.16 6.36 32.11
N ALA A 98 -21.05 5.78 31.32
CA ALA A 98 -20.81 4.52 30.63
C ALA A 98 -19.77 4.75 29.52
N ASN A 99 -18.48 4.73 29.88
CA ASN A 99 -17.32 4.72 28.96
C ASN A 99 -16.00 4.36 29.70
N ASP A 100 -16.05 3.41 30.64
CA ASP A 100 -14.86 2.92 31.38
C ASP A 100 -14.19 1.68 30.74
N GLY A 101 -14.47 1.42 29.46
CA GLY A 101 -13.75 0.39 28.70
C GLY A 101 -12.44 0.95 28.13
N GLY A 102 -11.34 0.17 28.14
CA GLY A 102 -10.05 0.56 27.56
C GLY A 102 -10.13 1.14 26.14
N ALA A 103 -9.05 1.73 25.63
CA ALA A 103 -9.04 2.59 24.42
C ALA A 103 -9.68 2.02 23.13
N ALA A 104 -9.90 0.70 23.06
CA ALA A 104 -10.55 0.00 21.96
C ALA A 104 -11.94 -0.55 22.31
N ALA A 105 -12.55 -0.21 23.45
CA ALA A 105 -13.86 -0.71 23.82
C ALA A 105 -14.97 -0.14 22.92
N GLY A 106 -15.90 -0.98 22.48
CA GLY A 106 -17.04 -0.59 21.65
C GLY A 106 -17.25 -1.47 20.42
N GLU A 107 -18.18 -1.06 19.56
CA GLU A 107 -18.48 -1.70 18.28
C GLU A 107 -17.59 -1.14 17.18
N HIS A 108 -16.84 -2.01 16.47
CA HIS A 108 -15.90 -1.58 15.44
C HIS A 108 -16.17 -2.24 14.10
N TYR A 109 -15.84 -1.52 13.03
CA TYR A 109 -15.71 -2.10 11.70
C TYR A 109 -14.22 -2.29 11.38
N LEU A 110 -13.85 -3.52 11.04
CA LEU A 110 -12.46 -3.92 10.80
C LEU A 110 -12.21 -3.98 9.28
N PRO A 111 -11.37 -3.09 8.71
CA PRO A 111 -10.91 -3.24 7.34
C PRO A 111 -9.91 -4.39 7.24
N LEU A 112 -10.13 -5.30 6.28
CA LEU A 112 -9.26 -6.45 6.03
C LEU A 112 -8.89 -6.52 4.55
N ALA A 113 -7.60 -6.66 4.25
CA ALA A 113 -7.08 -6.89 2.90
C ALA A 113 -6.70 -8.38 2.74
N THR A 114 -7.27 -9.07 1.74
CA THR A 114 -7.00 -10.49 1.51
C THR A 114 -7.29 -10.90 0.07
N THR A 115 -6.66 -12.00 -0.38
CA THR A 115 -7.03 -12.73 -1.60
C THR A 115 -7.72 -14.06 -1.29
N GLU A 116 -7.87 -14.43 -0.02
CA GLU A 116 -8.49 -15.68 0.41
C GLU A 116 -10.03 -15.61 0.33
N GLY A 117 -10.62 -16.53 -0.45
CA GLY A 117 -12.06 -16.65 -0.56
C GLY A 117 -12.72 -17.06 0.75
N ALA A 118 -13.92 -16.53 1.02
CA ALA A 118 -14.71 -16.78 2.22
C ALA A 118 -14.11 -16.33 3.57
N LEU A 119 -12.88 -15.80 3.62
CA LEU A 119 -12.27 -15.33 4.87
C LEU A 119 -13.14 -14.28 5.56
N LEU A 120 -13.43 -13.15 4.91
CA LEU A 120 -14.25 -12.08 5.49
C LEU A 120 -15.69 -12.52 5.82
N ALA A 121 -16.22 -13.52 5.09
CA ALA A 121 -17.55 -14.05 5.37
C ALA A 121 -17.57 -14.99 6.60
N SER A 122 -16.41 -15.49 7.00
CA SER A 122 -16.24 -16.40 8.14
C SER A 122 -15.88 -15.68 9.44
N VAL A 123 -15.31 -14.48 9.38
CA VAL A 123 -14.98 -13.66 10.56
C VAL A 123 -16.25 -13.08 11.16
#